data_AF-A2DGL2-F1
#
_entry.id   AF-A2DGL2-F1
#
_cell.length_a   1.000
_cell.length_b   1.000
_cell.length_c   1.000
_cell.angle_alpha   90.00
_cell.angle_beta   90.00
_cell.angle_gamma   90.00
#
_symmetry.space_group_name_H-M   'P 1'
#
loop_
_entity.id
_entity.type
_entity.pdbx_description
1 polymer ?
#
loop_
_entity_poly.entity_id
_entity_poly.type
_entity_poly.pdbx_seq_one_letter_code
_entity_poly.pdbx_strand_id
1 'polypeptide(L)'
;MDFDPPTLEEPMRSLMPVQIQQQNSPPKPKRPPNAYNLYYIEMQPKAKAEHPLLGGNEVSKLIGQQWGAMTEEQKRPYIEKANEIREQFRRENPNWHYEKNSEKQPSKRNKKMAMTNMYYDFHEVNQQQQFENEATNNLFLIGATALAQYILSRKDLQDDVANFIKNQKGDANISFELDQHFLLTQ
;
A
#
# COMPACT_ATOMS: atom_id res chain seq x y z
N MET A 1 -49.55 25.80 -22.72
CA MET A 1 -49.53 24.53 -21.93
C MET A 1 -48.12 24.05 -22.11
N ASP A 2 -47.23 24.69 -21.38
CA ASP A 2 -45.79 24.55 -21.58
C ASP A 2 -45.26 23.99 -20.28
N PHE A 3 -45.30 22.66 -20.24
CA PHE A 3 -44.72 21.86 -19.17
C PHE A 3 -43.21 22.00 -19.32
N ASP A 4 -42.61 22.93 -18.59
CA ASP A 4 -41.17 22.94 -18.42
C ASP A 4 -40.79 21.63 -17.68
N PRO A 5 -39.99 20.75 -18.30
CA PRO A 5 -39.56 19.52 -17.67
C PRO A 5 -38.60 19.85 -16.52
N PRO A 6 -38.71 19.18 -15.36
CA PRO A 6 -37.78 19.41 -14.25
C PRO A 6 -36.37 19.01 -14.69
N THR A 7 -35.50 20.02 -14.86
CA THR A 7 -34.08 19.86 -15.16
C THR A 7 -33.40 19.01 -14.06
N LEU A 8 -32.84 17.88 -14.49
CA LEU A 8 -32.00 16.95 -13.73
C LEU A 8 -30.62 17.56 -13.38
N GLU A 9 -30.62 18.67 -12.63
CA GLU A 9 -29.40 19.41 -12.27
C GLU A 9 -29.33 19.72 -10.76
N GLU A 10 -29.95 18.91 -9.91
CA GLU A 10 -29.56 18.88 -8.49
C GLU A 10 -28.64 17.68 -8.23
N PRO A 11 -27.30 17.84 -8.35
CA PRO A 11 -26.39 16.83 -7.86
C PRO A 11 -26.60 16.71 -6.35
N MET A 12 -26.96 15.51 -5.88
CA MET A 12 -26.90 15.08 -4.49
C MET A 12 -25.49 15.28 -3.92
N ARG A 13 -25.11 16.52 -3.67
CA ARG A 13 -23.83 16.93 -3.09
C ARG A 13 -24.01 17.49 -1.68
N SER A 14 -25.26 17.51 -1.19
CA SER A 14 -25.64 18.08 0.10
C SER A 14 -25.92 17.03 1.20
N LEU A 15 -25.39 15.81 1.10
CA LEU A 15 -25.57 14.79 2.15
C LEU A 15 -24.27 14.14 2.66
N MET A 16 -23.09 14.67 2.34
CA MET A 16 -21.90 14.28 3.10
C MET A 16 -21.73 15.22 4.30
N PRO A 17 -21.88 14.75 5.55
CA PRO A 17 -21.49 15.54 6.69
C PRO A 17 -19.99 15.81 6.57
N VAL A 18 -19.62 17.07 6.42
CA VAL A 18 -18.25 17.52 6.67
C VAL A 18 -17.98 17.13 8.11
N GLN A 19 -17.21 16.06 8.31
CA GLN A 19 -16.63 15.74 9.61
C GLN A 19 -15.67 16.87 9.94
N ILE A 20 -16.20 17.94 10.53
CA ILE A 20 -15.44 18.93 11.26
C ILE A 20 -14.87 18.14 12.43
N GLN A 21 -13.62 17.70 12.29
CA GLN A 21 -12.87 17.16 13.42
C GLN A 21 -12.78 18.28 14.44
N GLN A 22 -13.64 18.21 15.46
CA GLN A 22 -13.60 19.06 16.63
C GLN A 22 -12.27 18.79 17.34
N GLN A 23 -11.28 19.66 17.11
CA GLN A 23 -10.16 19.82 18.02
C GLN A 23 -10.40 21.13 18.77
N ASN A 24 -10.97 21.02 19.97
CA ASN A 24 -11.30 22.12 20.89
C ASN A 24 -10.06 22.73 21.56
N SER A 25 -8.98 22.94 20.81
CA SER A 25 -7.81 23.68 21.29
C SER A 25 -7.37 24.67 20.22
N PRO A 26 -6.96 25.90 20.60
CA PRO A 26 -6.42 26.84 19.64
C PRO A 26 -5.23 26.18 18.93
N PRO A 27 -5.17 26.23 17.58
CA PRO A 27 -4.13 25.53 16.83
C PRO A 27 -2.76 26.02 17.28
N LYS A 28 -1.92 25.09 17.73
CA LYS A 28 -0.54 25.37 18.13
C LYS A 28 0.16 26.17 17.03
N PRO A 29 0.89 27.27 17.36
CA PRO A 29 1.51 28.09 16.34
C PRO A 29 2.50 27.26 15.51
N LYS A 30 2.46 27.50 14.19
CA LYS A 30 3.33 26.80 13.23
C LYS A 30 4.78 27.22 13.43
N ARG A 31 5.71 26.39 12.98
CA ARG A 31 7.15 26.69 13.07
C ARG A 31 7.46 27.99 12.31
N PRO A 32 8.36 28.84 12.83
CA PRO A 32 8.83 29.99 12.08
C PRO A 32 9.60 29.53 10.82
N PRO A 33 9.53 30.28 9.71
CA PRO A 33 10.28 29.98 8.49
C PRO A 33 11.79 30.16 8.72
N ASN A 34 12.60 29.28 8.11
CA ASN A 34 14.05 29.45 8.05
C ASN A 34 14.45 30.31 6.83
N ALA A 35 15.74 30.62 6.70
CA ALA A 35 16.28 31.46 5.62
C ALA A 35 15.90 30.93 4.22
N TYR A 36 16.05 29.63 3.99
CA TYR A 36 15.67 29.00 2.73
C TYR A 36 14.17 29.13 2.43
N ASN A 37 13.30 28.97 3.44
CA ASN A 37 11.85 29.11 3.25
C ASN A 37 11.47 30.55 2.88
N LEU A 38 12.12 31.56 3.48
CA LEU A 38 11.91 32.97 3.10
C LEU A 38 12.30 33.20 1.63
N TYR A 39 13.46 32.69 1.23
CA TYR A 39 13.91 32.74 -0.16
C TYR A 39 12.95 31.99 -1.11
N TYR A 40 12.53 30.78 -0.75
CA TYR A 40 11.61 29.97 -1.54
C TYR A 40 10.28 30.68 -1.78
N ILE A 41 9.71 31.30 -0.75
CA ILE A 41 8.44 32.05 -0.86
C ILE A 41 8.56 33.17 -1.92
N GLU A 42 9.71 33.83 -2.00
CA GLU A 42 9.93 34.90 -2.97
C GLU A 42 10.19 34.37 -4.39
N MET A 43 10.95 33.27 -4.52
CA MET A 43 11.38 32.75 -5.82
C MET A 43 10.37 31.81 -6.47
N GLN A 44 9.57 31.07 -5.70
CA GLN A 44 8.58 30.14 -6.23
C GLN A 44 7.64 30.76 -7.27
N PRO A 45 7.00 31.93 -7.03
CA PRO A 45 6.13 32.53 -8.03
C PRO A 45 6.90 32.99 -9.27
N LYS A 46 8.15 33.48 -9.12
CA LYS A 46 9.02 33.90 -10.23
C LYS A 46 9.38 32.71 -11.13
N ALA A 47 9.89 31.63 -10.52
CA ALA A 47 10.24 30.41 -11.24
C ALA A 47 9.03 29.73 -11.89
N LYS A 48 7.85 29.81 -11.27
CA LYS A 48 6.61 29.27 -11.86
C LYS A 48 6.10 30.13 -13.01
N ALA A 49 6.31 31.44 -12.99
CA ALA A 49 5.96 32.34 -14.08
C ALA A 49 6.91 32.15 -15.28
N GLU A 50 8.20 31.93 -15.04
CA GLU A 50 9.20 31.63 -16.08
C GLU A 50 9.03 30.23 -16.69
N HIS A 51 8.62 29.26 -15.86
CA HIS A 51 8.45 27.88 -16.27
C HIS A 51 7.04 27.35 -15.96
N PRO A 52 5.99 27.84 -16.65
CA PRO A 52 4.61 27.46 -16.37
C PRO A 52 4.30 25.99 -16.67
N LEU A 53 5.12 25.34 -17.51
CA LEU A 53 4.99 23.92 -17.86
C LEU A 53 5.61 22.99 -16.80
N LEU A 54 6.54 23.49 -15.97
CA LEU A 54 7.21 22.66 -14.97
C LEU A 54 6.29 22.41 -13.77
N GLY A 55 6.34 21.17 -13.28
CA GLY A 55 5.62 20.78 -12.08
C GLY A 55 6.21 21.45 -10.84
N GLY A 56 5.41 21.66 -9.79
CA GLY A 56 5.89 22.29 -8.54
C GLY A 56 7.08 21.57 -7.90
N ASN A 57 7.21 20.25 -8.10
CA ASN A 57 8.37 19.48 -7.65
C ASN A 57 9.65 19.87 -8.39
N GLU A 58 9.57 20.13 -9.69
CA GLU A 58 10.71 20.52 -10.53
C GLU A 58 11.13 21.96 -10.23
N VAL A 59 10.15 22.86 -10.07
CA VAL A 59 10.37 24.24 -9.60
C VAL A 59 11.08 24.23 -8.23
N SER A 60 10.68 23.33 -7.32
CA SER A 60 11.32 23.23 -6.01
C SER A 60 12.77 22.72 -6.09
N LYS A 61 13.06 21.81 -7.02
CA LYS A 61 14.44 21.37 -7.27
C LYS A 61 15.31 22.51 -7.82
N LEU A 62 14.80 23.28 -8.77
CA LEU A 62 15.50 24.43 -9.35
C LEU A 62 15.87 25.47 -8.29
N ILE A 63 14.90 25.86 -7.45
CA ILE A 63 15.13 26.83 -6.37
C ILE A 63 16.15 26.30 -5.35
N GLY A 64 16.10 25.01 -5.03
CA GLY A 64 17.07 24.37 -4.15
C GLY A 64 18.49 24.42 -4.71
N GLN A 65 18.66 24.17 -6.01
CA GLN A 65 19.96 24.29 -6.69
C GLN A 65 20.46 25.74 -6.68
N GLN A 66 19.59 26.70 -6.99
CA GLN A 66 19.95 28.13 -6.98
C GLN A 66 20.37 28.59 -5.58
N TRP A 67 19.65 28.19 -4.53
CA TRP A 67 20.04 28.47 -3.16
C TRP A 67 21.39 27.84 -2.79
N GLY A 68 21.65 26.61 -3.25
CA GLY A 68 22.95 25.96 -3.06
C GLY A 68 24.10 26.75 -3.69
N ALA A 69 23.88 27.29 -4.89
CA ALA A 69 24.88 28.04 -5.66
C ALA A 69 25.09 29.50 -5.19
N MET A 70 24.18 30.06 -4.40
CA MET A 70 24.30 31.43 -3.87
C MET A 70 25.47 31.58 -2.89
N THR A 71 26.13 32.74 -2.94
CA THR A 71 27.20 33.09 -1.98
C THR A 71 26.63 33.44 -0.61
N GLU A 72 27.49 33.48 0.41
CA GLU A 72 27.05 33.79 1.77
C GLU A 72 26.50 35.21 1.87
N GLU A 73 27.04 36.16 1.10
CA GLU A 73 26.57 37.54 1.06
C GLU A 73 25.15 37.65 0.51
N GLN A 74 24.80 36.81 -0.48
CA GLN A 74 23.46 36.74 -1.06
C GLN A 74 22.47 36.06 -0.09
N LYS A 75 22.94 35.10 0.71
CA LYS A 75 22.14 34.41 1.72
C LYS A 75 21.94 35.24 2.98
N ARG A 76 22.91 36.08 3.34
CA ARG A 76 22.94 36.91 4.55
C ARG A 76 21.63 37.63 4.85
N PRO A 77 20.98 38.37 3.93
CA PRO A 77 19.72 39.05 4.25
C PRO A 77 18.60 38.08 4.65
N TYR A 78 18.55 36.87 4.07
CA TYR A 78 17.57 35.86 4.44
C TYR A 78 17.89 35.19 5.77
N ILE A 79 19.18 35.03 6.08
CA ILE A 79 19.65 34.48 7.36
C ILE A 79 19.33 35.44 8.50
N GLU A 80 19.67 36.73 8.35
CA GLU A 80 19.36 37.78 9.32
C GLU A 80 17.85 37.85 9.58
N LYS A 81 17.05 37.95 8.52
CA LYS A 81 15.58 38.01 8.63
C LYS A 81 14.98 36.75 9.25
N ALA A 82 15.51 35.57 8.95
CA ALA A 82 15.06 34.33 9.57
C ALA A 82 15.41 34.27 11.06
N ASN A 83 16.58 34.80 11.45
CA ASN A 83 16.99 34.89 12.85
C ASN A 83 16.10 35.84 13.63
N GLU A 84 15.78 37.01 13.06
CA GLU A 84 14.83 37.97 13.66
C GLU A 84 13.46 37.34 13.88
N ILE A 85 12.89 36.69 12.85
CA ILE A 85 11.59 36.02 12.94
C ILE A 85 11.63 34.90 13.98
N ARG A 86 12.72 34.12 14.03
CA ARG A 86 12.90 33.05 15.02
C ARG A 86 12.97 33.61 16.44
N GLU A 87 13.65 34.72 16.64
CA GLU A 87 13.78 35.37 17.95
C GLU A 87 12.45 35.94 18.42
N GLN A 88 11.76 36.66 17.53
CA GLN A 88 10.42 37.17 17.78
C GLN A 88 9.45 36.04 18.13
N PHE A 89 9.45 34.97 17.35
CA PHE A 89 8.60 33.81 17.61
C PHE A 89 8.89 33.18 18.97
N ARG A 90 10.16 33.07 19.37
CA ARG A 90 10.55 32.53 20.68
C ARG A 90 10.07 33.42 21.83
N ARG A 91 10.14 34.74 21.65
CA ARG A 91 9.66 35.72 22.64
C ARG A 91 8.15 35.68 22.81
N GLU A 92 7.43 35.59 21.70
CA GLU A 92 5.95 35.52 21.70
C GLU A 92 5.43 34.16 22.18
N ASN A 93 6.22 33.09 21.98
CA ASN A 93 5.83 31.72 22.29
C ASN A 93 6.89 31.03 23.18
N PRO A 94 7.08 31.47 24.44
CA PRO A 94 8.13 30.95 25.32
C PRO A 94 7.95 29.46 25.65
N ASN A 95 6.71 28.99 25.69
CA ASN A 95 6.36 27.59 25.97
C ASN A 95 6.21 26.76 24.68
N TRP A 96 6.65 27.25 23.53
CA TRP A 96 6.53 26.50 22.29
C TRP A 96 7.60 25.42 22.18
N HIS A 97 7.16 24.19 22.00
CA HIS A 97 8.02 23.04 21.74
C HIS A 97 7.62 22.36 20.44
N TYR A 98 8.60 21.80 19.73
CA TYR A 98 8.31 21.04 18.53
C TYR A 98 7.79 19.63 18.89
N GLU A 99 6.58 19.31 18.44
CA GLU A 99 6.03 17.95 18.50
C GLU A 99 6.05 17.33 17.10
N LYS A 100 6.75 16.21 16.97
CA LYS A 100 6.65 15.36 15.79
C LYS A 100 5.28 14.68 15.84
N ASN A 101 4.34 15.14 15.03
CA ASN A 101 3.06 14.47 14.85
C ASN A 101 3.33 13.08 14.24
N SER A 102 3.41 12.05 15.10
CA SER A 102 3.62 10.65 14.76
C SER A 102 2.36 9.99 14.20
N GLU A 103 1.20 10.65 14.32
CA GLU A 103 -0.12 10.14 13.93
C GLU A 103 -0.70 10.91 12.74
N LYS A 104 0.14 11.20 11.74
CA LYS A 104 -0.42 11.53 10.42
C LYS A 104 -1.05 10.28 9.83
N GLN A 105 -2.34 10.13 10.05
CA GLN A 105 -3.22 9.29 9.22
C GLN A 105 -2.81 9.46 7.75
N PRO A 106 -2.52 8.38 7.01
CA PRO A 106 -1.99 8.50 5.66
C PRO A 106 -2.95 9.36 4.83
N SER A 107 -2.38 10.29 4.06
CA SER A 107 -3.16 11.19 3.22
C SER A 107 -4.13 10.37 2.35
N LYS A 108 -5.31 10.92 2.03
CA LYS A 108 -6.31 10.22 1.19
C LYS A 108 -5.68 9.66 -0.11
N ARG A 109 -4.66 10.36 -0.65
CA ARG A 109 -3.85 9.95 -1.81
C ARG A 109 -2.97 8.72 -1.53
N ASN A 110 -2.31 8.68 -0.38
CA ASN A 110 -1.46 7.55 0.03
C ASN A 110 -2.30 6.30 0.34
N LYS A 111 -3.49 6.47 0.94
CA LYS A 111 -4.43 5.35 1.16
C LYS A 111 -4.89 4.71 -0.16
N LYS A 112 -5.21 5.54 -1.16
CA LYS A 112 -5.60 5.06 -2.50
C LYS A 112 -4.47 4.29 -3.18
N MET A 113 -3.24 4.81 -3.17
CA MET A 113 -2.08 4.12 -3.77
C MET A 113 -1.72 2.84 -3.02
N ALA A 114 -1.79 2.82 -1.68
CA ALA A 114 -1.56 1.60 -0.90
C ALA A 114 -2.60 0.51 -1.19
N MET A 115 -3.88 0.88 -1.30
CA MET A 115 -4.96 -0.05 -1.65
C MET A 115 -4.83 -0.60 -3.07
N THR A 116 -4.48 0.27 -4.03
CA THR A 116 -4.21 -0.16 -5.42
C THR A 116 -3.00 -1.08 -5.49
N ASN A 117 -1.90 -0.77 -4.81
CA ASN A 117 -0.72 -1.63 -4.81
C ASN A 117 -0.99 -2.98 -4.12
N MET A 118 -1.72 -3.00 -3.00
CA MET A 118 -2.13 -4.24 -2.32
C MET A 118 -3.03 -5.10 -3.22
N TYR A 119 -3.92 -4.47 -3.99
CA TYR A 119 -4.78 -5.17 -4.94
C TYR A 119 -3.97 -5.84 -6.06
N TYR A 120 -3.00 -5.14 -6.65
CA TYR A 120 -2.14 -5.74 -7.68
C TYR A 120 -1.21 -6.83 -7.12
N ASP A 121 -0.62 -6.62 -5.94
CA ASP A 121 0.27 -7.59 -5.27
C ASP A 121 -0.47 -8.90 -4.92
N PHE A 122 -1.70 -8.80 -4.41
CA PHE A 122 -2.54 -9.97 -4.14
C PHE A 122 -2.93 -10.74 -5.42
N HIS A 123 -3.17 -10.04 -6.52
CA HIS A 123 -3.53 -10.66 -7.80
C HIS A 123 -2.34 -11.26 -8.55
N GLU A 124 -1.12 -10.75 -8.33
CA GLU A 124 0.12 -11.27 -8.92
C GLU A 124 0.55 -12.59 -8.25
N VAL A 125 0.52 -12.64 -6.90
CA VAL A 125 0.84 -13.85 -6.13
C VAL A 125 -0.12 -15.01 -6.42
N ASN A 126 -1.42 -14.72 -6.59
CA ASN A 126 -2.42 -15.75 -6.91
C ASN A 126 -2.26 -16.35 -8.32
N GLN A 127 -1.80 -15.55 -9.29
CA GLN A 127 -1.52 -16.07 -10.65
C GLN A 127 -0.27 -16.94 -10.67
N GLN A 128 0.80 -16.56 -9.98
CA GLN A 128 2.03 -17.39 -9.92
C GLN A 128 1.79 -18.75 -9.26
N GLN A 129 1.02 -18.81 -8.17
CA GLN A 129 0.68 -20.08 -7.53
C GLN A 129 -0.14 -21.02 -8.42
N GLN A 130 -1.03 -20.48 -9.27
CA GLN A 130 -1.80 -21.30 -10.21
C GLN A 130 -0.90 -21.96 -11.26
N PHE A 131 0.07 -21.23 -11.82
CA PHE A 131 1.02 -21.78 -12.80
C PHE A 131 1.92 -22.89 -12.21
N GLU A 132 2.42 -22.72 -10.99
CA GLU A 132 3.28 -23.72 -10.33
C GLU A 132 2.50 -25.02 -9.96
N ASN A 133 1.25 -24.86 -9.54
CA ASN A 133 0.37 -25.99 -9.24
C ASN A 133 -0.04 -26.76 -10.51
N GLU A 134 -0.27 -26.08 -11.63
CA GLU A 134 -0.56 -26.74 -12.90
C GLU A 134 0.66 -27.48 -13.45
N ALA A 135 1.86 -26.89 -13.37
CA ALA A 135 3.09 -27.53 -13.84
C ALA A 135 3.44 -28.82 -13.05
N THR A 136 3.26 -28.81 -11.73
CA THR A 136 3.53 -29.98 -10.87
C THR A 136 2.49 -31.08 -11.06
N ASN A 137 1.20 -30.72 -11.19
CA ASN A 137 0.13 -31.69 -11.50
C ASN A 137 0.29 -32.33 -12.88
N ASN A 138 0.66 -31.54 -13.90
CA ASN A 138 0.93 -32.07 -15.24
C ASN A 138 2.13 -33.02 -15.26
N LEU A 139 3.21 -32.71 -14.51
CA LEU A 139 4.39 -33.58 -14.45
C LEU A 139 4.10 -34.92 -13.74
N PHE A 140 3.35 -34.88 -12.63
CA PHE A 140 2.92 -36.09 -11.93
C PHE A 140 2.00 -36.96 -12.81
N LEU A 141 1.07 -36.33 -13.53
CA LEU A 141 0.16 -37.02 -14.43
C LEU A 141 0.90 -37.63 -15.62
N ILE A 142 1.87 -36.92 -16.22
CA ILE A 142 2.70 -37.47 -17.29
C ILE A 142 3.50 -38.68 -16.79
N GLY A 143 4.08 -38.60 -15.59
CA GLY A 143 4.79 -39.73 -14.97
C GLY A 143 3.91 -40.95 -14.73
N ALA A 144 2.72 -40.74 -14.16
CA ALA A 144 1.73 -41.79 -13.93
C ALA A 144 1.25 -42.42 -15.25
N THR A 145 1.05 -41.61 -16.29
CA THR A 145 0.61 -42.07 -17.61
C THR A 145 1.68 -42.92 -18.29
N ALA A 146 2.94 -42.48 -18.25
CA ALA A 146 4.06 -43.24 -18.82
C ALA A 146 4.26 -44.59 -18.11
N LEU A 147 4.12 -44.61 -16.77
CA LEU A 147 4.18 -45.85 -16.00
C LEU A 147 3.01 -46.79 -16.31
N ALA A 148 1.79 -46.25 -16.41
CA ALA A 148 0.61 -47.04 -16.76
C ALA A 148 0.72 -47.63 -18.18
N GLN A 149 1.20 -46.85 -19.16
CA GLN A 149 1.47 -47.35 -20.51
C GLN A 149 2.52 -48.46 -20.53
N TYR A 150 3.57 -48.33 -19.73
CA TYR A 150 4.62 -49.33 -19.61
C TYR A 150 4.13 -50.66 -18.99
N ILE A 151 3.30 -50.57 -17.94
CA ILE A 151 2.67 -51.73 -17.31
C ILE A 151 1.67 -52.39 -18.28
N LEU A 152 0.88 -51.60 -19.01
CA LEU A 152 -0.08 -52.13 -19.98
C LEU A 152 0.60 -52.79 -21.21
N SER A 153 1.83 -52.40 -21.53
CA SER A 153 2.61 -53.01 -22.61
C SER A 153 3.27 -54.35 -22.24
N ARG A 154 3.22 -54.76 -20.96
CA ARG A 154 3.84 -55.98 -20.43
C ARG A 154 2.79 -56.88 -19.79
N LYS A 155 2.44 -57.99 -20.47
CA LYS A 155 1.37 -58.91 -20.01
C LYS A 155 1.70 -59.62 -18.69
N ASP A 156 2.98 -59.89 -18.45
CA ASP A 156 3.54 -60.51 -17.24
C ASP A 156 3.27 -59.68 -15.97
N LEU A 157 3.35 -58.35 -16.05
CA LEU A 157 3.16 -57.44 -14.91
C LEU A 157 1.69 -57.10 -14.64
N GLN A 158 0.78 -57.36 -15.58
CA GLN A 158 -0.66 -57.13 -15.37
C GLN A 158 -1.26 -58.11 -14.37
N ASP A 159 -0.82 -59.38 -14.42
CA ASP A 159 -1.33 -60.43 -13.54
C ASP A 159 -0.86 -60.21 -12.08
N ASP A 160 0.37 -59.72 -11.90
CA ASP A 160 0.91 -59.41 -10.57
C ASP A 160 0.21 -58.21 -9.90
N VAL A 161 -0.11 -57.15 -10.66
CA VAL A 161 -0.88 -56.00 -10.15
C VAL A 161 -2.32 -56.40 -9.84
N ALA A 162 -2.95 -57.23 -10.67
CA ALA A 162 -4.29 -57.73 -10.43
C ALA A 162 -4.37 -58.59 -9.15
N ASN A 163 -3.33 -59.37 -8.86
CA ASN A 163 -3.23 -60.16 -7.63
C ASN A 163 -2.94 -59.28 -6.40
N PHE A 164 -2.14 -58.22 -6.54
CA PHE A 164 -1.88 -57.25 -5.46
C PHE A 164 -3.15 -56.46 -5.06
N ILE A 165 -3.95 -56.00 -6.03
CA ILE A 165 -5.21 -55.29 -5.76
C ILE A 165 -6.25 -56.21 -5.10
N LYS A 166 -6.26 -57.51 -5.42
CA LYS A 166 -7.14 -58.48 -4.76
C LYS A 166 -6.77 -58.72 -3.29
N ASN A 167 -5.48 -58.76 -2.95
CA ASN A 167 -5.03 -58.99 -1.57
C ASN A 167 -5.26 -57.78 -0.63
N GLN A 168 -5.29 -56.54 -1.15
CA GLN A 168 -5.60 -55.34 -0.36
C GLN A 168 -7.07 -55.27 0.13
N LYS A 169 -8.00 -56.02 -0.47
CA LYS A 169 -9.41 -56.07 -0.02
C LYS A 169 -9.67 -57.12 1.08
N GLY A 170 -8.68 -57.92 1.48
CA GLY A 170 -8.79 -58.94 2.53
C GLY A 170 -8.54 -58.45 3.97
N ASP A 171 -7.87 -57.30 4.14
CA ASP A 171 -7.36 -56.86 5.45
C ASP A 171 -8.18 -55.72 6.10
N ALA A 172 -9.29 -55.31 5.48
CA ALA A 172 -10.15 -54.23 5.96
C ALA A 172 -11.24 -54.67 6.97
N ASN A 173 -11.02 -55.74 7.74
CA ASN A 173 -12.00 -56.24 8.73
C ASN A 173 -11.41 -56.59 10.12
N ILE A 174 -10.21 -56.11 10.48
CA ILE A 174 -9.58 -56.37 11.80
C ILE A 174 -9.09 -55.07 12.47
N SER A 175 -9.81 -53.94 12.32
CA SER A 175 -9.46 -52.71 13.07
C SER A 175 -10.66 -51.81 13.44
N PHE A 176 -11.87 -52.35 13.54
CA PHE A 176 -13.04 -51.58 14.01
C PHE A 176 -13.55 -51.96 15.41
N GLU A 177 -12.82 -52.79 16.17
CA GLU A 177 -13.35 -53.33 17.44
C GLU A 177 -12.41 -53.14 18.64
N LEU A 178 -11.66 -52.02 18.71
CA LEU A 178 -10.91 -51.63 19.91
C LEU A 178 -10.89 -50.11 20.11
N ASP A 179 -12.06 -49.49 20.23
CA ASP A 179 -12.19 -48.13 20.79
C ASP A 179 -13.53 -47.93 21.52
N GLN A 180 -13.91 -48.91 22.34
CA GLN A 180 -15.03 -48.82 23.29
C GLN A 180 -14.58 -48.95 24.76
N HIS A 181 -13.30 -48.71 25.08
CA HIS A 181 -12.78 -49.00 26.41
C HIS A 181 -11.89 -47.93 27.08
N PHE A 182 -12.11 -46.64 26.80
CA PHE A 182 -11.48 -45.58 27.60
C PHE A 182 -12.29 -44.29 27.80
N LEU A 183 -13.60 -44.42 28.03
CA LEU A 183 -14.39 -43.36 28.70
C LEU A 183 -15.27 -43.94 29.82
N LEU A 184 -14.68 -44.77 30.67
CA LEU A 184 -15.17 -45.04 32.03
C LEU A 184 -13.98 -45.18 32.98
N THR A 185 -14.09 -44.52 34.13
CA THR A 185 -13.17 -44.48 35.30
C THR A 185 -12.37 -43.17 35.35
N GLN A 186 -12.96 -42.14 35.96
CA GLN A 186 -12.83 -41.69 37.36
C GLN A 186 -11.73 -40.65 37.53
#